data_AF-A0A0L0BQ83-F1
#
_entry.id   AF-A0A0L0BQ83-F1
#
_cell.length_a   1.000
_cell.length_b   1.000
_cell.length_c   1.000
_cell.angle_alpha   90.00
_cell.angle_beta   90.00
_cell.angle_gamma   90.00
#
_symmetry.space_group_name_H-M   'P 1'
#
loop_
_entity.id
_entity.type
_entity.pdbx_description
1 polymer ?
#
loop_
_entity_poly.entity_id
_entity_poly.type
_entity_poly.pdbx_seq_one_letter_code
_entity_poly.pdbx_strand_id
1 'polypeptide(L)'
;MTEDELEKIYRPSATLIIAAKTNNNLEEGYNYQFLLAKRAAAIAFAPEHYVFPGGAFDAKADDNIEWLQYFEAFGISKEDLQKLSLQHLPNRPKPLMTNGRNLCRDISLRITAIREAFEEVGLLLCLNRDDLRSKHKIHGTFKHNFDRSYWQDKVHNNALEFLNLCKYMDVVPDLWSLQEWSMWRSPPAARKKYDTAIYIVTLENQPQLLLEPTEVEKEL
;
A
#
# COMPACT_ATOMS: atom_id res chain seq x y z
N MET A 1 26.01 -14.83 -0.12
CA MET A 1 24.73 -14.60 0.57
C MET A 1 23.64 -14.60 -0.48
N THR A 2 22.65 -15.47 -0.35
CA THR A 2 21.53 -15.60 -1.30
C THR A 2 20.56 -14.41 -1.16
N GLU A 3 19.66 -14.26 -2.14
CA GLU A 3 18.58 -13.25 -2.06
C GLU A 3 17.69 -13.48 -0.83
N ASP A 4 17.36 -14.73 -0.51
CA ASP A 4 16.60 -15.08 0.70
C ASP A 4 17.33 -14.75 2.01
N GLU A 5 18.66 -14.92 2.06
CA GLU A 5 19.45 -14.54 3.22
C GLU A 5 19.49 -13.02 3.39
N LEU A 6 19.60 -12.27 2.29
CA LEU A 6 19.55 -10.81 2.29
C LEU A 6 18.19 -10.28 2.75
N GLU A 7 17.09 -10.88 2.30
CA GLU A 7 15.73 -10.46 2.65
C GLU A 7 15.40 -10.73 4.13
N LYS A 8 16.03 -11.74 4.74
CA LYS A 8 15.98 -11.95 6.20
C LYS A 8 16.68 -10.85 6.98
N ILE A 9 17.71 -10.22 6.40
CA ILE A 9 18.43 -9.11 7.03
C ILE A 9 17.68 -7.79 6.79
N TYR A 10 17.34 -7.51 5.53
CA TYR A 10 16.61 -6.32 5.11
C TYR A 10 15.19 -6.74 4.73
N ARG A 11 14.28 -6.63 5.71
CA ARG A 11 12.91 -7.09 5.52
C ARG A 11 12.20 -6.21 4.48
N PRO A 12 11.47 -6.79 3.53
CA PRO A 12 10.71 -6.02 2.56
C PRO A 12 9.59 -5.26 3.26
N SER A 13 9.31 -4.06 2.77
CA SER A 13 8.23 -3.19 3.26
C SER A 13 7.76 -2.29 2.14
N ALA A 14 6.59 -1.71 2.32
CA ALA A 14 6.06 -0.71 1.41
C ALA A 14 5.47 0.47 2.17
N THR A 15 5.60 1.66 1.59
CA THR A 15 5.10 2.92 2.12
C THR A 15 4.30 3.64 1.05
N LEU A 16 3.21 4.30 1.45
CA LEU A 16 2.34 5.02 0.55
C LEU A 16 2.28 6.51 0.91
N ILE A 17 2.82 7.35 0.02
CA ILE A 17 2.60 8.80 0.04
C ILE A 17 1.23 9.07 -0.58
N ILE A 18 0.35 9.72 0.17
CA ILE A 18 -1.00 10.07 -0.29
C ILE A 18 -1.09 11.58 -0.42
N ALA A 19 -1.31 12.07 -1.63
CA ALA A 19 -1.53 13.48 -1.92
C ALA A 19 -2.99 13.71 -2.31
N ALA A 20 -3.75 14.46 -1.54
CA ALA A 20 -5.16 14.73 -1.82
C ALA A 20 -5.37 16.20 -2.21
N LYS A 21 -6.11 16.43 -3.29
CA LYS A 21 -6.55 17.77 -3.69
C LYS A 21 -7.42 18.40 -2.60
N THR A 22 -7.22 19.69 -2.39
CA THR A 22 -7.98 20.50 -1.42
C THR A 22 -8.88 21.48 -2.17
N ASN A 23 -10.06 21.74 -1.62
CA ASN A 23 -11.02 22.70 -2.19
C ASN A 23 -10.76 24.15 -1.75
N ASN A 24 -9.60 24.42 -1.16
CA ASN A 24 -9.24 25.77 -0.74
C ASN A 24 -8.95 26.62 -1.97
N ASN A 25 -9.71 27.70 -2.16
CA ASN A 25 -9.38 28.76 -3.12
C ASN A 25 -8.06 29.40 -2.65
N LEU A 26 -6.96 29.13 -3.34
CA LEU A 26 -5.67 29.70 -2.96
C LEU A 26 -5.35 30.89 -3.84
N GLU A 27 -5.28 32.08 -3.21
CA GLU A 27 -4.64 33.26 -3.80
C GLU A 27 -3.11 33.09 -3.88
N GLU A 28 -2.51 32.27 -3.00
CA GLU A 28 -1.12 31.76 -3.10
C GLU A 28 -1.02 30.35 -2.47
N GLY A 29 -0.34 29.39 -3.11
CA GLY A 29 -0.03 28.06 -2.55
C GLY A 29 -0.30 26.85 -3.45
N TYR A 30 -0.21 25.64 -2.88
CA TYR A 30 -0.51 24.37 -3.55
C TYR A 30 -1.92 23.89 -3.25
N ASN A 31 -2.65 23.40 -4.26
CA ASN A 31 -4.02 22.91 -4.11
C ASN A 31 -4.11 21.45 -3.63
N TYR A 32 -3.10 20.93 -2.92
CA TYR A 32 -3.05 19.57 -2.40
C TYR A 32 -2.39 19.50 -1.03
N GLN A 33 -2.70 18.45 -0.27
CA GLN A 33 -2.10 18.13 1.02
C GLN A 33 -1.58 16.69 1.02
N PHE A 34 -0.51 16.45 1.78
CA PHE A 34 0.02 15.10 2.01
C PHE A 34 -0.50 14.57 3.33
N LEU A 35 -0.88 13.30 3.36
CA LEU A 35 -1.19 12.62 4.62
C LEU A 35 0.09 12.20 5.34
N LEU A 36 0.27 12.67 6.58
CA LEU A 36 1.24 12.13 7.53
C LEU A 36 0.51 11.58 8.76
N ALA A 37 1.03 10.49 9.32
CA ALA A 37 0.53 9.87 10.55
C ALA A 37 1.62 9.94 11.63
N LYS A 38 1.28 10.41 12.83
CA LYS A 38 2.15 10.32 14.00
C LYS A 38 2.02 8.91 14.58
N ARG A 39 3.10 8.12 14.56
CA ARG A 39 3.10 6.77 15.14
C ARG A 39 2.91 6.84 16.67
N ALA A 40 2.13 5.91 17.21
CA ALA A 40 1.95 5.77 18.65
C ALA A 40 3.27 5.44 19.37
N ALA A 41 3.42 5.93 20.60
CA ALA A 41 4.65 5.75 21.39
C ALA A 41 5.01 4.28 21.67
N ALA A 42 4.00 3.40 21.67
CA ALA A 42 4.17 1.96 21.91
C ALA A 42 4.76 1.20 20.70
N ILE A 43 4.82 1.81 19.51
CA ILE A 43 5.34 1.12 18.33
C ILE A 43 6.85 0.92 18.41
N ALA A 44 7.29 -0.28 18.03
CA ALA A 44 8.68 -0.70 18.11
C ALA A 44 9.61 -0.13 17.02
N PHE A 45 9.15 0.71 16.09
CA PHE A 45 9.94 1.39 15.05
C PHE A 45 9.41 2.82 14.86
N ALA A 46 10.32 3.79 14.89
CA ALA A 46 10.03 5.23 14.75
C ALA A 46 8.85 5.73 15.64
N PRO A 47 8.83 5.41 16.96
CA PRO A 47 7.77 5.91 17.84
C PRO A 47 7.73 7.44 17.83
N GLU A 48 6.52 8.01 17.83
CA GLU A 48 6.24 9.45 17.81
C GLU A 48 6.73 10.24 16.59
N HIS A 49 7.30 9.56 15.58
CA HIS A 49 7.67 10.21 14.33
C HIS A 49 6.45 10.37 13.43
N TYR A 50 6.44 11.43 12.64
CA TYR A 50 5.52 11.59 11.53
C TYR A 50 6.04 10.80 10.34
N VAL A 51 5.22 9.86 9.87
CA VAL A 51 5.55 8.96 8.76
C VAL A 51 4.38 8.88 7.79
N PHE A 52 4.66 8.44 6.58
CA PHE A 52 3.62 8.01 5.65
C PHE A 52 3.12 6.62 6.06
N PRO A 53 1.85 6.28 5.79
CA PRO A 53 1.34 4.94 6.05
C PRO A 53 2.16 3.86 5.36
N GLY A 54 2.43 2.77 6.07
CA GLY A 54 3.20 1.67 5.52
C GLY A 54 3.84 0.77 6.56
N GLY A 55 4.24 -0.41 6.11
CA GLY A 55 4.78 -1.42 6.99
C GLY A 55 5.35 -2.61 6.23
N ALA A 56 5.47 -3.72 6.95
CA ALA A 56 6.21 -4.88 6.48
C ALA A 56 5.39 -5.66 5.47
N PHE A 57 6.04 -6.15 4.42
CA PHE A 57 5.43 -7.09 3.50
C PHE A 57 5.17 -8.43 4.21
N ASP A 58 3.96 -8.96 4.10
CA ASP A 58 3.59 -10.28 4.59
C ASP A 58 3.52 -11.28 3.42
N ALA A 59 4.45 -12.25 3.38
CA ALA A 59 4.53 -13.21 2.28
C ALA A 59 3.30 -14.13 2.16
N LYS A 60 2.56 -14.36 3.26
CA LYS A 60 1.37 -15.20 3.24
C LYS A 60 0.14 -14.43 2.78
N ALA A 61 0.10 -13.13 3.01
CA ALA A 61 -1.03 -12.27 2.63
C ALA A 61 -0.81 -11.52 1.31
N ASP A 62 0.29 -10.79 1.18
CA ASP A 62 0.56 -9.86 0.08
C ASP A 62 1.09 -10.56 -1.18
N ASP A 63 1.68 -11.75 -1.02
CA ASP A 63 2.14 -12.63 -2.10
C ASP A 63 1.34 -13.94 -2.14
N ASN A 64 0.08 -13.92 -1.67
CA ASN A 64 -0.79 -15.08 -1.70
C ASN A 64 -1.22 -15.42 -3.15
N ILE A 65 -1.18 -16.70 -3.53
CA ILE A 65 -1.62 -17.17 -4.85
C ILE A 65 -3.12 -16.90 -5.10
N GLU A 66 -3.95 -16.82 -4.05
CA GLU A 66 -5.37 -16.52 -4.16
C GLU A 66 -5.63 -15.13 -4.77
N TRP A 67 -4.68 -14.18 -4.69
CA TRP A 67 -4.80 -12.91 -5.39
C TRP A 67 -4.91 -13.09 -6.89
N LEU A 68 -4.11 -13.98 -7.50
CA LEU A 68 -4.19 -14.24 -8.94
C LEU A 68 -5.56 -14.81 -9.33
N GLN A 69 -6.08 -15.74 -8.54
CA GLN A 69 -7.40 -16.33 -8.77
C GLN A 69 -8.50 -15.27 -8.63
N TYR A 70 -8.38 -14.39 -7.63
CA TYR A 70 -9.35 -13.34 -7.40
C TYR A 70 -9.32 -12.27 -8.51
N PHE A 71 -8.12 -11.82 -8.93
CA PHE A 71 -7.97 -10.88 -10.05
C PHE A 71 -8.61 -11.45 -11.33
N GLU A 72 -8.33 -12.72 -11.66
CA GLU A 72 -8.92 -13.38 -12.83
C GLU A 72 -10.47 -13.44 -12.73
N ALA A 73 -11.02 -13.85 -11.59
CA ALA A 73 -12.46 -13.87 -11.35
C ALA A 73 -13.11 -12.47 -11.36
N PHE A 74 -12.33 -11.44 -11.03
CA PHE A 74 -12.76 -10.04 -11.11
C PHE A 74 -12.74 -9.48 -12.54
N GLY A 75 -12.13 -10.21 -13.48
CA GLY A 75 -12.01 -9.83 -14.90
C GLY A 75 -10.71 -9.09 -15.24
N ILE A 76 -9.70 -9.17 -14.38
CA ILE A 76 -8.36 -8.63 -14.64
C ILE A 76 -7.51 -9.72 -15.29
N SER A 77 -7.04 -9.42 -16.51
CA SER A 77 -6.21 -10.37 -17.27
C SER A 77 -4.77 -10.42 -16.74
N LYS A 78 -4.03 -11.46 -17.12
CA LYS A 78 -2.59 -11.53 -16.83
C LYS A 78 -1.85 -10.38 -17.50
N GLU A 79 -2.26 -9.97 -18.70
CA GLU A 79 -1.72 -8.85 -19.44
C GLU A 79 -1.93 -7.53 -18.68
N ASP A 80 -3.05 -7.35 -17.98
CA ASP A 80 -3.30 -6.17 -17.16
C ASP A 80 -2.37 -6.10 -15.93
N LEU A 81 -2.14 -7.25 -15.29
CA LEU A 81 -1.17 -7.34 -14.18
C LEU A 81 0.27 -7.17 -14.67
N GLN A 82 0.61 -7.68 -15.86
CA GLN A 82 1.95 -7.52 -16.45
C GLN A 82 2.30 -6.06 -16.72
N LYS A 83 1.33 -5.18 -16.99
CA LYS A 83 1.57 -3.73 -17.14
C LYS A 83 2.10 -3.07 -15.86
N LEU A 84 1.85 -3.67 -14.69
CA LEU A 84 2.42 -3.22 -13.42
C LEU A 84 3.84 -3.74 -13.20
N SER A 85 4.26 -4.77 -13.94
CA SER A 85 5.58 -5.38 -13.79
C SER A 85 6.65 -4.53 -14.46
N LEU A 86 7.59 -4.06 -13.65
CA LEU A 86 8.73 -3.26 -14.10
C LEU A 86 10.01 -4.11 -14.16
N GLN A 87 9.88 -5.44 -14.19
CA GLN A 87 11.02 -6.37 -14.25
C GLN A 87 11.88 -6.23 -15.50
N HIS A 88 11.34 -5.64 -16.57
CA HIS A 88 12.07 -5.35 -17.81
C HIS A 88 13.07 -4.19 -17.64
N LEU A 89 12.92 -3.35 -16.62
CA LEU A 89 13.86 -2.26 -16.34
C LEU A 89 15.19 -2.83 -15.82
N PRO A 90 16.34 -2.28 -16.26
CA PRO A 90 17.63 -2.70 -15.74
C PRO A 90 17.81 -2.26 -14.27
N ASN A 91 18.70 -2.95 -13.55
CA ASN A 91 19.16 -2.56 -12.20
C ASN A 91 18.07 -2.46 -11.12
N ARG A 92 17.00 -3.25 -11.24
CA ARG A 92 15.99 -3.39 -10.18
C ARG A 92 16.63 -3.86 -8.87
N PRO A 93 16.36 -3.22 -7.71
CA PRO A 93 17.00 -3.56 -6.45
C PRO A 93 16.75 -5.01 -6.01
N LYS A 94 17.82 -5.71 -5.65
CA LYS A 94 17.80 -7.09 -5.16
C LYS A 94 18.06 -7.16 -3.65
N PRO A 95 17.38 -8.02 -2.89
CA PRO A 95 16.35 -8.97 -3.35
C PRO A 95 14.96 -8.33 -3.48
N LEU A 96 14.77 -7.09 -2.99
CA LEU A 96 13.47 -6.44 -2.84
C LEU A 96 12.56 -6.72 -4.04
N MET A 97 12.93 -6.25 -5.24
CA MET A 97 12.06 -6.30 -6.42
C MET A 97 12.13 -7.60 -7.22
N THR A 98 13.02 -8.53 -6.87
CA THR A 98 13.28 -9.74 -7.66
C THR A 98 12.80 -11.02 -6.99
N ASN A 99 12.64 -11.04 -5.67
CA ASN A 99 12.35 -12.26 -4.92
C ASN A 99 10.84 -12.51 -4.71
N GLY A 100 10.00 -12.28 -5.73
CA GLY A 100 8.56 -12.61 -5.66
C GLY A 100 8.32 -14.11 -5.91
N ARG A 101 7.38 -14.74 -5.19
CA ARG A 101 7.13 -16.20 -5.33
C ARG A 101 5.90 -16.50 -6.17
N ASN A 102 4.76 -15.91 -5.83
CA ASN A 102 3.49 -16.15 -6.54
C ASN A 102 3.12 -14.98 -7.46
N LEU A 103 3.30 -13.76 -6.95
CA LEU A 103 3.15 -12.49 -7.65
C LEU A 103 4.54 -11.90 -7.91
N CYS A 104 4.67 -11.10 -8.98
CA CYS A 104 5.85 -10.25 -9.09
C CYS A 104 5.85 -9.22 -7.95
N ARG A 105 7.04 -8.81 -7.51
CA ARG A 105 7.14 -7.91 -6.36
C ARG A 105 6.49 -6.55 -6.59
N ASP A 106 6.48 -6.08 -7.83
CA ASP A 106 5.74 -4.88 -8.22
C ASP A 106 4.27 -4.90 -7.82
N ILE A 107 3.63 -6.07 -7.87
CA ILE A 107 2.23 -6.24 -7.49
C ILE A 107 2.11 -6.40 -5.99
N SER A 108 2.88 -7.32 -5.40
CA SER A 108 2.71 -7.65 -3.98
C SER A 108 3.09 -6.50 -3.05
N LEU A 109 4.11 -5.68 -3.36
CA LEU A 109 4.42 -4.49 -2.56
C LEU A 109 3.39 -3.36 -2.71
N ARG A 110 2.67 -3.29 -3.83
CA ARG A 110 1.51 -2.36 -3.97
C ARG A 110 0.35 -2.82 -3.10
N ILE A 111 0.10 -4.14 -3.04
CA ILE A 111 -0.87 -4.73 -2.12
C ILE A 111 -0.47 -4.41 -0.68
N THR A 112 0.80 -4.61 -0.31
CA THR A 112 1.34 -4.24 1.02
C THR A 112 1.05 -2.78 1.34
N ALA A 113 1.39 -1.84 0.43
CA ALA A 113 1.22 -0.41 0.68
C ALA A 113 -0.25 -0.02 0.93
N ILE A 114 -1.17 -0.63 0.18
CA ILE A 114 -2.61 -0.37 0.31
C ILE A 114 -3.18 -1.04 1.57
N ARG A 115 -2.76 -2.28 1.87
CA ARG A 115 -3.15 -2.99 3.09
C ARG A 115 -2.75 -2.19 4.33
N GLU A 116 -1.49 -1.76 4.40
CA GLU A 116 -0.97 -0.99 5.53
C GLU A 116 -1.66 0.38 5.65
N ALA A 117 -1.98 1.05 4.54
CA ALA A 117 -2.78 2.28 4.58
C ALA A 117 -4.21 2.04 5.10
N PHE A 118 -4.78 0.86 4.85
CA PHE A 118 -6.06 0.48 5.44
C PHE A 118 -5.92 0.15 6.93
N GLU A 119 -4.89 -0.60 7.33
CA GLU A 119 -4.62 -0.95 8.72
C GLU A 119 -4.40 0.29 9.58
N GLU A 120 -3.51 1.21 9.18
CA GLU A 120 -3.11 2.34 10.02
C GLU A 120 -4.15 3.48 10.03
N VAL A 121 -4.76 3.78 8.87
CA VAL A 121 -5.61 4.99 8.71
C VAL A 121 -6.99 4.72 8.09
N GLY A 122 -7.38 3.46 7.93
CA GLY A 122 -8.72 3.07 7.48
C GLY A 122 -9.05 3.49 6.05
N LEU A 123 -8.02 3.76 5.24
CA LEU A 123 -8.15 4.18 3.86
C LEU A 123 -8.07 2.97 2.92
N LEU A 124 -9.24 2.51 2.43
CA LEU A 124 -9.30 1.46 1.43
C LEU A 124 -9.22 2.05 0.01
N LEU A 125 -8.03 2.02 -0.59
CA LEU A 125 -7.83 2.35 -2.01
C LEU A 125 -8.22 1.14 -2.87
N CYS A 126 -9.31 1.27 -3.62
CA CYS A 126 -9.88 0.16 -4.36
C CYS A 126 -10.68 0.56 -5.59
N LEU A 127 -10.78 -0.39 -6.52
CA LEU A 127 -11.55 -0.28 -7.75
C LEU A 127 -12.67 -1.31 -7.73
N ASN A 128 -13.88 -0.88 -8.08
CA ASN A 128 -14.96 -1.80 -8.41
C ASN A 128 -14.97 -2.14 -9.91
N ARG A 129 -15.88 -3.00 -10.35
CA ARG A 129 -15.98 -3.44 -11.75
C ARG A 129 -16.25 -2.30 -12.73
N ASP A 130 -17.01 -1.28 -12.32
CA ASP A 130 -17.29 -0.11 -13.15
C ASP A 130 -16.07 0.82 -13.24
N ASP A 131 -15.30 0.97 -12.15
CA ASP A 131 -14.04 1.71 -12.17
C ASP A 131 -13.04 1.09 -13.17
N LEU A 132 -12.94 -0.24 -13.22
CA LEU A 132 -12.07 -0.95 -14.18
C LEU A 132 -12.51 -0.76 -15.64
N ARG A 133 -13.81 -0.60 -15.89
CA ARG A 133 -14.34 -0.31 -17.24
C ARG A 133 -14.08 1.12 -17.66
N SER A 134 -14.08 2.05 -16.70
CA SER A 134 -13.69 3.44 -16.94
C SER A 134 -12.19 3.52 -17.16
N LYS A 135 -11.76 3.36 -18.41
CA LYS A 135 -10.35 3.57 -18.79
C LYS A 135 -9.98 5.01 -18.38
N HIS A 136 -8.83 5.17 -17.73
CA HIS A 136 -8.14 6.44 -17.44
C HIS A 136 -8.57 7.22 -16.19
N LYS A 137 -8.31 6.65 -15.00
CA LYS A 137 -8.10 7.48 -13.80
C LYS A 137 -6.61 7.47 -13.46
N ILE A 138 -5.99 8.65 -13.43
CA ILE A 138 -4.59 8.82 -13.00
C ILE A 138 -4.51 8.90 -11.47
N HIS A 139 -5.61 9.33 -10.84
CA HIS A 139 -5.75 9.43 -9.40
C HIS A 139 -6.35 8.14 -8.81
N GLY A 140 -6.06 7.89 -7.54
CA GLY A 140 -6.62 6.78 -6.78
C GLY A 140 -8.12 6.94 -6.53
N THR A 141 -8.78 5.80 -6.35
CA THR A 141 -10.17 5.69 -5.91
C THR A 141 -10.22 5.05 -4.53
N PHE A 142 -11.07 5.55 -3.64
CA PHE A 142 -11.25 5.01 -2.29
C PHE A 142 -12.72 4.86 -1.92
N LYS A 143 -13.01 3.98 -0.94
CA LYS A 143 -14.35 3.77 -0.40
C LYS A 143 -14.39 3.98 1.12
N HIS A 144 -15.52 4.51 1.58
CA HIS A 144 -15.82 4.70 3.00
C HIS A 144 -17.14 4.07 3.45
N ASN A 145 -18.02 3.69 2.51
CA ASN A 145 -19.36 3.19 2.79
C ASN A 145 -19.34 1.68 3.12
N PHE A 146 -18.77 1.33 4.27
CA PHE A 146 -18.80 0.00 4.88
C PHE A 146 -18.37 0.09 6.35
N ASP A 147 -18.48 -1.02 7.08
CA ASP A 147 -18.00 -1.11 8.46
C ASP A 147 -16.46 -1.14 8.51
N ARG A 148 -15.87 0.06 8.40
CA ARG A 148 -14.41 0.24 8.40
C ARG A 148 -13.79 -0.18 9.71
N SER A 149 -14.44 0.04 10.84
CA SER A 149 -13.89 -0.31 12.15
C SER A 149 -13.78 -1.83 12.32
N TYR A 150 -14.82 -2.58 11.94
CA TYR A 150 -14.79 -4.04 11.97
C TYR A 150 -13.70 -4.62 11.08
N TRP A 151 -13.61 -4.12 9.83
CA TRP A 151 -12.65 -4.64 8.88
C TRP A 151 -11.21 -4.21 9.20
N GLN A 152 -10.99 -2.98 9.67
CA GLN A 152 -9.67 -2.51 10.07
C GLN A 152 -9.13 -3.36 11.23
N ASP A 153 -9.95 -3.61 12.26
CA ASP A 153 -9.58 -4.51 13.37
C ASP A 153 -9.21 -5.91 12.86
N LYS A 154 -10.02 -6.48 11.96
CA LYS A 154 -9.72 -7.79 11.35
C LYS A 154 -8.40 -7.83 10.59
N VAL A 155 -8.17 -6.84 9.73
CA VAL A 155 -6.98 -6.80 8.87
C VAL A 155 -5.73 -6.52 9.70
N HIS A 156 -5.80 -5.59 10.66
CA HIS A 156 -4.73 -5.32 11.63
C HIS A 156 -4.31 -6.60 12.39
N ASN A 157 -5.28 -7.40 12.84
CA ASN A 157 -4.99 -8.65 13.54
C ASN A 157 -4.57 -9.81 12.62
N ASN A 158 -4.92 -9.76 11.32
CA ASN A 158 -4.60 -10.79 10.35
C ASN A 158 -4.60 -10.22 8.92
N ALA A 159 -3.41 -10.00 8.36
CA ALA A 159 -3.21 -9.47 7.00
C ALA A 159 -3.94 -10.28 5.90
N LEU A 160 -4.20 -11.58 6.10
CA LEU A 160 -4.97 -12.39 5.15
C LEU A 160 -6.41 -11.90 4.98
N GLU A 161 -6.97 -11.23 6.00
CA GLU A 161 -8.32 -10.67 5.93
C GLU A 161 -8.43 -9.52 4.92
N PHE A 162 -7.32 -8.94 4.46
CA PHE A 162 -7.35 -7.89 3.44
C PHE A 162 -7.93 -8.40 2.12
N LEU A 163 -7.55 -9.61 1.71
CA LEU A 163 -8.15 -10.26 0.53
C LEU A 163 -9.64 -10.57 0.77
N ASN A 164 -10.02 -10.98 1.99
CA ASN A 164 -11.42 -11.23 2.33
C ASN A 164 -12.26 -9.95 2.34
N LEU A 165 -11.69 -8.83 2.77
CA LEU A 165 -12.29 -7.50 2.67
C LEU A 165 -12.56 -7.14 1.20
N CYS A 166 -11.55 -7.32 0.32
CA CYS A 166 -11.71 -7.09 -1.11
C CYS A 166 -12.83 -7.95 -1.70
N LYS A 167 -12.85 -9.26 -1.40
CA LYS A 167 -13.92 -10.19 -1.80
C LYS A 167 -15.30 -9.74 -1.29
N TYR A 168 -15.40 -9.37 -0.01
CA TYR A 168 -16.65 -8.93 0.62
C TYR A 168 -17.22 -7.66 -0.02
N MET A 169 -16.34 -6.71 -0.33
CA MET A 169 -16.72 -5.43 -0.94
C MET A 169 -16.93 -5.51 -2.46
N ASP A 170 -16.67 -6.66 -3.09
CA ASP A 170 -16.56 -6.85 -4.55
C ASP A 170 -15.70 -5.74 -5.18
N VAL A 171 -14.47 -5.60 -4.68
CA VAL A 171 -13.45 -4.65 -5.16
C VAL A 171 -12.07 -5.28 -5.20
N VAL A 172 -11.19 -4.68 -5.98
CA VAL A 172 -9.75 -5.00 -5.98
C VAL A 172 -8.95 -3.81 -5.46
N PRO A 173 -7.74 -4.02 -4.88
CA PRO A 173 -6.86 -2.90 -4.55
C PRO A 173 -6.55 -2.07 -5.80
N ASP A 174 -6.53 -0.74 -5.65
CA ASP A 174 -6.23 0.18 -6.76
C ASP A 174 -4.73 0.21 -7.06
N LEU A 175 -4.22 -0.85 -7.68
CA LEU A 175 -2.79 -1.01 -7.95
C LEU A 175 -2.24 -0.03 -8.99
N TRP A 176 -3.08 0.38 -9.94
CA TRP A 176 -2.68 1.14 -11.13
C TRP A 176 -2.51 2.64 -10.86
N SER A 177 -3.19 3.18 -9.85
CA SER A 177 -3.01 4.59 -9.46
C SER A 177 -1.72 4.84 -8.67
N LEU A 178 -1.13 3.80 -8.05
CA LEU A 178 0.14 3.92 -7.33
C LEU A 178 1.30 4.07 -8.32
N GLN A 179 2.06 5.15 -8.21
CA GLN A 179 3.33 5.34 -8.94
C GLN A 179 4.50 4.96 -8.03
N GLU A 180 5.50 4.26 -8.58
CA GLU A 180 6.75 3.99 -7.86
C GLU A 180 7.53 5.30 -7.73
N TRP A 181 7.76 5.76 -6.50
CA TRP A 181 8.46 7.02 -6.22
C TRP A 181 9.94 6.80 -5.93
N SER A 182 10.26 5.87 -5.03
CA SER A 182 11.65 5.52 -4.72
C SER A 182 11.74 4.16 -4.02
N MET A 183 12.96 3.66 -3.84
CA MET A 183 13.25 2.52 -2.99
C MET A 183 14.37 2.87 -2.03
N TRP A 184 14.22 2.49 -0.77
CA TRP A 184 15.16 2.86 0.27
C TRP A 184 15.59 1.65 1.10
N ARG A 185 16.89 1.52 1.33
CA ARG A 185 17.47 0.52 2.23
C ARG A 185 17.90 1.21 3.51
N SER A 186 17.48 0.66 4.64
CA SER A 186 17.92 1.13 5.96
C SER A 186 19.46 1.10 6.09
N PRO A 187 20.09 2.04 6.81
CA PRO A 187 21.53 2.00 7.03
C PRO A 187 21.98 0.69 7.72
N PRO A 188 23.20 0.18 7.43
CA PRO A 188 23.70 -1.06 8.02
C PRO A 188 23.77 -1.07 9.56
N ALA A 189 23.86 0.09 10.20
CA ALA A 189 23.88 0.24 11.65
C ALA A 189 22.47 0.22 12.30
N ALA A 190 21.40 0.26 11.51
CA ALA A 190 20.04 0.27 12.06
C ALA A 190 19.72 -1.05 12.77
N ARG A 191 19.07 -0.96 13.94
CA ARG A 191 18.64 -2.15 14.73
C ARG A 191 17.56 -2.95 14.00
N LYS A 192 16.60 -2.26 13.40
CA LYS A 192 15.61 -2.83 12.49
C LYS A 192 15.95 -2.36 11.09
N LYS A 193 16.03 -3.31 10.16
CA LYS A 193 16.45 -3.08 8.78
C LYS A 193 15.34 -3.46 7.83
N TYR A 194 15.10 -2.57 6.90
CA TYR A 194 14.09 -2.71 5.88
C TYR A 194 14.66 -2.31 4.52
N ASP A 195 14.17 -2.99 3.50
CA ASP A 195 14.13 -2.50 2.13
C ASP A 195 12.69 -2.06 1.86
N THR A 196 12.50 -0.76 1.62
CA THR A 196 11.17 -0.15 1.51
C THR A 196 10.94 0.34 0.09
N ALA A 197 9.90 -0.18 -0.56
CA ALA A 197 9.36 0.46 -1.77
C ALA A 197 8.44 1.60 -1.36
N ILE A 198 8.66 2.79 -1.94
CA ILE A 198 7.85 3.97 -1.67
C ILE A 198 7.00 4.23 -2.90
N TYR A 199 5.69 4.24 -2.70
CA TYR A 199 4.70 4.58 -3.72
C TYR A 199 4.08 5.94 -3.43
N ILE A 200 3.59 6.60 -4.47
CA ILE A 200 2.78 7.80 -4.37
C ILE A 200 1.44 7.61 -5.09
N VAL A 201 0.37 8.11 -4.49
CA VAL A 201 -0.97 8.16 -5.09
C VAL A 201 -1.55 9.56 -4.92
N THR A 202 -2.21 10.07 -5.95
CA THR A 202 -2.96 11.32 -5.90
C THR A 202 -4.46 11.04 -5.75
N LEU A 203 -5.19 11.85 -4.98
CA LEU A 203 -6.63 11.72 -4.77
C LEU A 203 -7.34 13.03 -5.15
N GLU A 204 -8.48 12.92 -5.83
CA GLU A 204 -9.29 14.11 -6.21
C GLU A 204 -9.98 14.77 -5.01
N ASN A 205 -10.19 14.03 -3.93
CA ASN A 205 -10.84 14.52 -2.72
C ASN A 205 -10.06 14.04 -1.50
N GLN A 206 -10.11 14.83 -0.43
CA GLN A 206 -9.59 14.40 0.87
C GLN A 206 -10.38 13.20 1.39
N PRO A 207 -9.70 12.09 1.77
CA PRO A 207 -10.38 10.97 2.37
C PRO A 207 -10.76 11.27 3.82
N GLN A 208 -11.85 10.66 4.29
CA GLN A 208 -12.11 10.57 5.72
C GLN A 208 -11.27 9.43 6.31
N LEU A 209 -10.43 9.71 7.30
CA LEU A 209 -9.58 8.70 7.93
C LEU A 209 -10.27 8.03 9.13
N LEU A 210 -9.82 6.81 9.44
CA LEU A 210 -10.13 6.11 10.67
C LEU A 210 -8.80 5.58 11.22
N LEU A 211 -8.26 6.25 12.24
CA LEU A 211 -6.96 5.90 12.79
C LEU A 211 -7.07 4.65 13.66
N GLU A 212 -6.13 3.72 13.49
CA GLU A 212 -5.96 2.60 14.42
C GLU A 212 -5.15 3.11 15.64
N PRO A 213 -5.75 3.21 16.84
CA PRO A 213 -5.15 3.93 17.96
C PRO A 213 -3.93 3.24 18.59
N THR A 214 -3.73 1.94 18.39
CA THR A 214 -2.51 1.27 18.85
C THR A 214 -1.32 1.59 17.95
N GLU A 215 -1.60 2.01 16.70
CA GLU A 215 -0.58 2.31 15.71
C GLU A 215 -0.38 3.81 15.45
N VAL A 216 -1.46 4.59 15.39
CA VAL A 216 -1.45 6.00 14.99
C VAL A 216 -2.14 6.85 16.05
N GLU A 217 -1.42 7.86 16.54
CA GLU A 217 -1.91 8.80 17.55
C GLU A 217 -2.76 9.92 16.93
N LYS A 218 -2.33 10.45 15.78
CA LYS A 218 -3.00 11.53 15.04
C LYS A 218 -2.46 11.67 13.62
N GLU A 219 -3.23 12.29 12.74
CA GLU A 219 -2.86 12.70 11.39
C GLU A 219 -2.35 14.16 11.32
N LEU A 220 -1.64 14.48 10.23
CA LEU A 220 -1.28 15.82 9.78
C LEU A 220 -1.55 15.97 8.28
#